data_AF-A0A4Q3WDK2-F1
#
_entry.id   AF-A0A4Q3WDK2-F1
#
_cell.length_a   1.000
_cell.length_b   1.000
_cell.length_c   1.000
_cell.angle_alpha   90.00
_cell.angle_beta   90.00
_cell.angle_gamma   90.00
#
_symmetry.space_group_name_H-M   'P 1'
#
loop_
_entity.id
_entity.type
_entity.pdbx_description
1 polymer ?
#
loop_
_entity_poly.entity_id
_entity_poly.type
_entity_poly.pdbx_seq_one_letter_code
_entity_poly.pdbx_strand_id
1 'polypeptide(L)'
;MFERYKASIEKYCSEMGIDIPIGFERHAAGRFAAIDLEQTPPRLIAITWSKEAEAISYLQTLDPACRIKVLDFKDCCEMTLGGKTSLNRGAPF
;
A
#
# COMPACT_ATOMS: atom_id res chain seq x y z
N MET A 1 -5.13 17.10 9.16
CA MET A 1 -5.80 16.07 9.97
C MET A 1 -5.41 14.72 9.38
N PHE A 2 -4.66 13.88 10.08
CA PHE A 2 -4.33 12.50 9.63
C PHE A 2 -5.56 11.61 9.81
N GLU A 3 -6.67 11.99 9.18
CA GLU A 3 -7.95 11.33 9.34
C GLU A 3 -7.89 9.93 8.68
N ARG A 4 -7.87 8.92 9.55
CA ARG A 4 -8.54 7.63 9.40
C ARG A 4 -8.11 6.67 8.28
N TYR A 5 -6.97 6.86 7.61
CA TYR A 5 -6.48 5.81 6.69
C TYR A 5 -6.19 4.49 7.41
N LYS A 6 -5.74 4.53 8.67
CA LYS A 6 -5.45 3.32 9.46
C LYS A 6 -6.65 2.37 9.50
N ALA A 7 -7.81 2.86 9.90
CA ALA A 7 -9.04 2.06 9.98
C ALA A 7 -9.49 1.54 8.61
N SER A 8 -9.36 2.34 7.55
CA SER A 8 -9.68 1.90 6.18
C SER A 8 -8.74 0.81 5.69
N ILE A 9 -7.44 0.94 5.97
CA ILE A 9 -6.43 -0.06 5.63
C ILE A 9 -6.68 -1.36 6.42
N GLU A 10 -6.93 -1.27 7.72
CA GLU A 10 -7.24 -2.43 8.57
C GLU A 10 -8.49 -3.15 8.09
N LYS A 11 -9.55 -2.39 7.78
CA LYS A 11 -10.78 -2.95 7.24
C LYS A 11 -10.53 -3.67 5.91
N TYR A 12 -9.84 -3.01 4.98
CA TYR A 12 -9.49 -3.62 3.68
C TYR A 12 -8.67 -4.90 3.87
N CYS A 13 -7.66 -4.88 4.73
CA CYS A 13 -6.84 -6.06 4.99
C CYS A 13 -7.66 -7.20 5.59
N SER A 14 -8.55 -6.91 6.54
CA SER A 14 -9.44 -7.90 7.13
C SER A 14 -10.43 -8.49 6.12
N GLU A 15 -11.00 -7.67 5.23
CA GLU A 15 -11.95 -8.12 4.20
C GLU A 15 -11.27 -8.97 3.11
N MET A 16 -10.01 -8.66 2.80
CA MET A 16 -9.23 -9.34 1.75
C MET A 16 -8.35 -10.49 2.27
N GLY A 17 -8.35 -10.77 3.58
CA GLY A 17 -7.52 -11.81 4.18
C GLY A 17 -6.01 -11.51 4.13
N ILE A 18 -5.64 -10.24 4.24
CA ILE A 18 -4.25 -9.75 4.22
C ILE A 18 -3.73 -9.65 5.65
N ASP A 19 -2.53 -10.19 5.90
CA ASP A 19 -1.86 -10.09 7.20
C ASP A 19 -1.33 -8.66 7.42
N ILE A 20 -1.57 -8.12 8.63
CA ILE A 20 -1.06 -6.82 9.04
C ILE A 20 0.20 -7.04 9.90
N PRO A 21 1.37 -6.55 9.46
CA PRO A 21 2.62 -6.79 10.17
C PRO A 21 2.64 -6.07 11.53
N ILE A 22 3.28 -6.73 12.50
CA ILE A 22 3.61 -6.14 13.80
C ILE A 22 4.44 -4.87 13.54
N GLY A 23 3.91 -3.72 13.95
CA GLY A 23 4.56 -2.42 13.76
C GLY A 23 3.78 -1.43 12.91
N PHE A 24 2.84 -1.89 12.08
CA PHE A 24 1.93 -1.00 11.33
C PHE A 24 1.19 -0.04 12.28
N GLU A 25 0.78 -0.54 13.44
CA GLU A 25 0.04 0.24 14.43
C GLU A 25 0.84 1.32 15.14
N ARG A 26 2.18 1.31 15.04
CA ARG A 26 3.07 2.22 15.80
C ARG A 26 3.12 3.63 15.22
N HIS A 27 2.73 3.79 13.96
CA HIS A 27 2.82 5.07 13.25
C HIS A 27 1.47 5.45 12.65
N ALA A 28 1.28 6.75 12.42
CA ALA A 28 0.12 7.22 11.68
C ALA A 28 0.15 6.64 10.25
N ALA A 29 -0.98 6.09 9.80
CA ALA A 29 -1.08 5.54 8.46
C ALA A 29 -1.22 6.66 7.42
N GLY A 30 -0.43 6.57 6.37
CA GLY A 30 -0.49 7.41 5.18
C GLY A 30 -1.62 7.02 4.23
N ARG A 31 -1.78 7.83 3.18
CA ARG A 31 -2.75 7.65 2.09
C ARG A 31 -2.47 6.40 1.26
N PHE A 32 -1.19 6.13 1.01
CA PHE A 32 -0.74 5.04 0.16
C PHE A 32 -0.24 3.89 1.00
N ALA A 33 -0.67 2.67 0.67
CA ALA A 33 -0.17 1.45 1.28
C ALA A 33 0.24 0.46 0.20
N ALA A 34 1.22 -0.38 0.51
CA ALA A 34 1.68 -1.46 -0.35
C ALA A 34 1.37 -2.81 0.28
N ILE A 35 0.99 -3.78 -0.55
CA ILE A 35 0.74 -5.17 -0.15
C ILE A 35 1.69 -6.06 -0.94
N ASP A 36 2.39 -6.91 -0.22
CA ASP A 36 3.20 -8.00 -0.76
C ASP A 36 2.32 -9.20 -1.06
N LEU A 37 2.19 -9.53 -2.35
CA LEU A 37 1.40 -10.65 -2.85
C LEU A 37 2.21 -11.96 -2.96
N GLU A 38 3.52 -11.92 -2.69
CA GLU A 38 4.35 -13.13 -2.72
C GLU A 38 4.21 -13.96 -1.43
N GLN A 39 3.76 -13.33 -0.34
CA GLN A 39 3.48 -14.00 0.91
C GLN A 39 2.12 -14.73 0.87
N THR A 40 2.02 -15.84 1.62
CA THR A 40 0.76 -16.59 1.80
C THR A 40 0.46 -16.72 3.30
N PRO A 41 -0.52 -15.97 3.84
CA PRO A 41 -1.38 -15.00 3.15
C PRO A 41 -0.62 -13.76 2.67
N PRO A 42 -1.17 -12.99 1.71
CA PRO A 42 -0.60 -11.70 1.32
C PRO A 42 -0.43 -10.79 2.54
N ARG A 43 0.57 -9.93 2.53
CA ARG A 43 0.94 -9.15 3.71
C ARG A 43 1.06 -7.66 3.41
N LEU A 44 0.48 -6.83 4.27
CA LEU A 44 0.65 -5.39 4.21
C LEU A 44 2.12 -5.03 4.49
N ILE A 45 2.69 -4.08 3.77
CA ILE A 45 3.96 -3.46 4.13
C ILE A 45 3.71 -2.49 5.29
N ALA A 46 4.49 -2.60 6.37
CA ALA A 46 4.26 -1.84 7.60
C ALA A 46 4.36 -0.31 7.40
N ILE A 47 5.11 0.12 6.38
CA ILE A 47 5.31 1.53 6.04
C ILE A 47 4.21 1.96 5.07
N THR A 48 3.61 3.11 5.37
CA THR A 48 2.64 3.79 4.50
C THR A 48 3.11 5.21 4.23
N TRP A 49 2.60 5.80 3.14
CA TRP A 49 3.12 7.07 2.63
C TRP A 49 2.02 8.10 2.46
N SER A 50 2.33 9.36 2.75
CA SER A 50 1.40 10.46 2.51
C SER A 50 1.51 10.98 1.08
N LYS A 51 2.67 10.80 0.44
CA LYS A 51 2.98 11.30 -0.91
C LYS A 51 3.27 10.15 -1.86
N GLU A 52 2.84 10.32 -3.11
CA GLU A 52 3.09 9.34 -4.18
C GLU A 52 4.59 9.10 -4.42
N ALA A 53 5.40 10.17 -4.39
CA ALA A 53 6.84 10.09 -4.61
C ALA A 53 7.56 9.19 -3.58
N GLU A 54 7.08 9.13 -2.34
CA GLU A 54 7.66 8.26 -1.31
C GLU A 54 7.34 6.79 -1.58
N ALA A 55 6.11 6.50 -2.02
CA ALA A 55 5.71 5.16 -2.45
C ALA A 55 6.49 4.70 -3.68
N ILE A 56 6.66 5.57 -4.69
CA ILE A 56 7.49 5.29 -5.88
C ILE A 56 8.93 5.01 -5.46
N SER A 57 9.51 5.85 -4.60
CA SER A 57 10.89 5.67 -4.12
C SER A 57 11.06 4.33 -3.41
N TYR A 58 10.06 3.88 -2.62
CA TYR A 58 10.10 2.56 -2.01
C TYR A 58 10.05 1.44 -3.06
N LEU A 59 9.10 1.49 -4.00
CA LEU A 59 8.98 0.48 -5.06
C LEU A 59 10.25 0.34 -5.91
N GLN A 60 10.97 1.44 -6.15
CA GLN A 60 12.26 1.42 -6.86
C GLN A 60 13.38 0.68 -6.12
N THR A 61 13.26 0.50 -4.79
CA THR A 61 14.23 -0.26 -4.00
C THR A 61 13.95 -1.77 -4.00
N LEU A 62 12.77 -2.19 -4.48
CA LEU A 62 12.38 -3.59 -4.51
C LEU A 62 12.88 -4.29 -5.77
N ASP A 63 12.99 -5.62 -5.69
CA ASP A 63 13.28 -6.44 -6.86
C ASP A 63 12.12 -6.29 -7.88
N PRO A 64 12.40 -6.07 -9.18
CA PRO A 64 11.36 -6.03 -10.21
C PRO A 64 10.49 -7.30 -10.30
N ALA A 65 10.97 -8.43 -9.78
CA ALA A 65 10.21 -9.67 -9.67
C ALA A 65 9.17 -9.64 -8.53
N CYS A 66 9.34 -8.78 -7.52
CA CYS A 66 8.43 -8.70 -6.38
C CYS A 66 7.04 -8.24 -6.81
N ARG A 67 6.04 -9.06 -6.47
CA ARG A 67 4.64 -8.76 -6.79
C ARG A 67 4.03 -7.90 -5.70
N ILE A 68 4.23 -6.59 -5.83
CA ILE A 68 3.65 -5.60 -4.91
C ILE A 68 2.42 -4.93 -5.54
N LYS A 69 1.36 -4.83 -4.75
CA LYS A 69 0.16 -4.05 -5.08
C LYS A 69 0.16 -2.76 -4.26
N VAL A 70 0.06 -1.60 -4.90
CA VAL A 70 -0.09 -0.31 -4.19
C VAL A 70 -1.55 0.13 -4.25
N LEU A 71 -2.05 0.69 -3.15
CA LEU A 71 -3.41 1.17 -3.00
C LEU A 71 -3.41 2.64 -2.57
N ASP A 72 -4.30 3.42 -3.17
CA ASP A 72 -4.61 4.78 -2.75
C ASP A 72 -5.94 4.78 -1.97
N PHE A 73 -5.85 4.96 -0.64
CA PHE A 73 -7.03 4.96 0.24
C PHE A 73 -7.78 6.30 0.27
N LYS A 74 -7.28 7.34 -0.40
CA LYS A 74 -8.05 8.57 -0.59
C LYS A 74 -9.01 8.44 -1.76
N ASP A 75 -8.54 7.85 -2.86
CA ASP A 75 -9.30 7.70 -4.09
C ASP A 75 -9.90 6.28 -4.27
N CYS A 76 -9.68 5.37 -3.30
CA CYS A 76 -10.11 3.96 -3.30
C CYS A 76 -9.79 3.24 -4.62
N CYS A 77 -8.56 3.40 -5.10
CA CYS A 77 -8.11 2.77 -6.34
C CYS A 77 -6.73 2.12 -6.20
N GLU A 78 -6.53 1.09 -7.02
CA GLU A 78 -5.24 0.44 -7.19
C GLU A 78 -4.28 1.37 -7.94
N MET A 79 -3.00 1.28 -7.59
CA MET A 79 -1.94 2.05 -8.19
C MET A 79 -0.90 1.09 -8.74
N THR A 80 -0.61 1.21 -10.04
CA THR A 80 0.40 0.40 -10.72
C THR A 80 1.57 1.28 -11.13
N LEU A 81 2.78 0.81 -10.93
CA LEU A 81 3.97 1.54 -11.38
C LEU A 81 4.00 1.60 -12.92
N GLY A 82 3.76 2.79 -13.46
CA GLY A 82 3.89 3.12 -14.86
C GLY A 82 5.32 3.53 -15.17
N GLY A 83 6.14 2.60 -15.64
CA GLY A 83 7.56 2.87 -15.91
C GLY A 83 8.37 2.99 -14.61
N LYS A 84 9.22 4.02 -14.50
CA LYS A 84 10.08 4.22 -13.31
C LYS A 84 9.62 5.34 -12.38
N THR A 85 8.77 6.25 -12.82
CA THR A 85 8.58 7.55 -12.13
C THR A 85 7.14 7.94 -11.87
N SER A 86 6.16 7.09 -12.18
CA SER A 86 4.74 7.42 -12.05
C SER A 86 3.93 6.25 -11.54
N LEU A 87 2.97 6.50 -10.65
CA LEU A 87 1.91 5.55 -10.35
C LEU A 87 0.69 5.89 -11.20
N ASN A 88 0.25 4.92 -11.99
CA ASN A 88 -0.97 5.02 -12.77
C ASN A 88 -2.14 4.48 -11.94
N ARG A 89 -3.23 5.25 -11.89
CA ARG A 89 -4.49 4.80 -11.30
C ARG A 89 -5.06 3.65 -12.11
N GLY A 90 -5.41 2.58 -11.43
CA GLY A 90 -6.03 1.38 -11.96
C GLY A 90 -7.48 1.24 -11.53
N ALA A 91 -7.88 0.00 -11.27
CA ALA A 91 -9.24 -0.33 -10.87
C ALA A 91 -9.60 0.23 -9.48
N PRO A 92 -10.86 0.61 -9.24
CA PRO A 92 -11.35 0.87 -7.90
C PRO A 92 -11.44 -0.42 -7.09
N PHE A 93 -11.39 -0.31 -5.77
CA PHE A 93 -11.58 -1.42 -4.83
C PHE A 93 -12.59 -1.09 -3.73
#